data_AF-A0A227KHZ0-F1
#
_entry.id   AF-A0A227KHZ0-F1
#
_cell.length_a   1.000
_cell.length_b   1.000
_cell.length_c   1.000
_cell.angle_alpha   90.00
_cell.angle_beta   90.00
_cell.angle_gamma   90.00
#
_symmetry.space_group_name_H-M   'P 1'
#
loop_
_entity.id
_entity.type
_entity.pdbx_description
1 polymer ?
#
loop_
_entity_poly.entity_id
_entity_poly.type
_entity_poly.pdbx_seq_one_letter_code
_entity_poly.pdbx_strand_id
1 'polypeptide(L)'
;MTENLLIENLLNQLLVKCSTEIERRARLGGGMANSAQIAFERNRCVRTLFPKSSCEKCIEVCQPKVLSLKNQSVSIEESSSCTWCGKCIRECPTEAFSFGRFPLYGVLSALKTHFCNLCSKSSLSRPLVFVCPKAAQDSREFPTGCFGGVSPVVLLLAHLIFNVEIKLHCSDCKKCCAASGNKAAQNLISACEKLSSDLGVDFRPTLFEAKAESNVDLGRRRFFSRVSERFQGICDVASFSGGAPKTDKVFPMLERELLLAAVEILRIKDPKFEIQEKFFPLPAVFKEKCNGCNLCVLLCPSGCLTSKTEDQRFKLLADPLRCADCGRCIEVCPTKAMDIRSIPGSEEILSDSVRIVLTKDNAHEDEPDQSAEARMHDFFDTPIYRS
;
A
#
# COMPACT_ATOMS: atom_id res chain seq x y z
N MET A 1 28.66 -4.73 -6.55
CA MET A 1 28.26 -3.91 -5.40
C MET A 1 28.22 -4.80 -4.16
N THR A 2 28.57 -4.31 -2.97
CA THR A 2 28.47 -5.09 -1.72
C THR A 2 26.99 -5.26 -1.33
N GLU A 3 26.64 -6.35 -0.63
CA GLU A 3 25.28 -6.58 -0.08
C GLU A 3 24.76 -5.34 0.67
N ASN A 4 25.62 -4.77 1.54
CA ASN A 4 25.23 -3.60 2.33
C ASN A 4 24.86 -2.37 1.48
N LEU A 5 25.58 -2.14 0.38
CA LEU A 5 25.28 -1.02 -0.52
C LEU A 5 23.96 -1.23 -1.26
N LEU A 6 23.64 -2.48 -1.64
CA LEU A 6 22.36 -2.82 -2.26
C LEU A 6 21.20 -2.58 -1.28
N ILE A 7 21.32 -3.07 -0.05
CA ILE A 7 20.30 -2.87 1.00
C ILE A 7 20.11 -1.38 1.33
N GLU A 8 21.19 -0.61 1.43
CA GLU A 8 21.12 0.83 1.66
C GLU A 8 20.38 1.56 0.52
N ASN A 9 20.66 1.19 -0.73
CA ASN A 9 19.98 1.75 -1.89
C ASN A 9 18.48 1.44 -1.89
N LEU A 10 18.07 0.23 -1.51
CA LEU A 10 16.66 -0.13 -1.38
C LEU A 10 15.94 0.71 -0.32
N LEU A 11 16.55 0.87 0.86
CA LEU A 11 16.01 1.75 1.90
C LEU A 11 15.88 3.20 1.44
N ASN A 12 16.87 3.70 0.68
CA ASN A 12 16.82 5.04 0.09
C ASN A 12 15.67 5.18 -0.91
N GLN A 13 15.50 4.22 -1.81
CA GLN A 13 14.41 4.22 -2.79
C GLN A 13 13.04 4.19 -2.11
N LEU A 14 12.85 3.34 -1.10
CA LEU A 14 11.61 3.29 -0.32
C LEU A 14 11.33 4.62 0.41
N LEU A 15 12.36 5.25 0.99
CA LEU A 15 12.24 6.56 1.63
C LEU A 15 11.84 7.66 0.66
N VAL A 16 12.42 7.67 -0.55
CA VAL A 16 12.07 8.62 -1.62
C VAL A 16 10.62 8.41 -2.06
N LYS A 17 10.20 7.16 -2.32
CA LYS A 17 8.80 6.86 -2.68
C LYS A 17 7.84 7.29 -1.58
N CYS A 18 8.18 7.05 -0.31
CA CYS A 18 7.39 7.50 0.83
C CYS A 18 7.32 9.04 0.93
N SER A 19 8.45 9.75 0.81
CA SER A 19 8.46 11.22 0.90
C SER A 19 7.69 11.86 -0.25
N THR A 20 7.85 11.36 -1.48
CA THR A 20 7.07 11.81 -2.64
C THR A 20 5.58 11.61 -2.41
N GLU A 21 5.18 10.49 -1.84
CA GLU A 21 3.77 10.23 -1.53
C GLU A 21 3.22 11.14 -0.41
N ILE A 22 4.04 11.44 0.61
CA ILE A 22 3.70 12.40 1.67
C ILE A 22 3.50 13.79 1.08
N GLU A 23 4.46 14.29 0.29
CA GLU A 23 4.41 15.60 -0.36
C GLU A 23 3.20 15.71 -1.30
N ARG A 24 2.92 14.65 -2.07
CA ARG A 24 1.75 14.60 -2.95
C ARG A 24 0.44 14.69 -2.16
N ARG A 25 0.30 13.94 -1.07
CA ARG A 25 -0.90 14.00 -0.21
C ARG A 25 -1.02 15.32 0.54
N ALA A 26 0.09 15.93 0.95
CA ALA A 26 0.09 17.25 1.58
C ALA A 26 -0.45 18.33 0.62
N ARG A 27 -0.10 18.26 -0.68
CA ARG A 27 -0.65 19.14 -1.72
C ARG A 27 -2.17 18.97 -1.93
N LEU A 28 -2.71 17.77 -1.69
CA LEU A 28 -4.13 17.45 -1.85
C LEU A 28 -4.97 17.73 -0.59
N GLY A 29 -4.34 17.77 0.58
CA GLY A 29 -4.99 17.94 1.87
C GLY A 29 -4.79 19.35 2.44
N GLY A 30 -5.82 20.20 2.32
CA GLY A 30 -5.88 21.45 3.05
C GLY A 30 -5.80 21.21 4.56
N GLY A 31 -4.65 21.56 5.15
CA GLY A 31 -4.42 21.78 6.58
C GLY A 31 -4.89 20.68 7.54
N MET A 32 -4.01 19.74 7.90
CA MET A 32 -4.05 19.10 9.23
C MET A 32 -2.77 18.29 9.56
N ALA A 33 -1.62 18.96 9.58
CA ALA A 33 -0.33 18.32 9.91
C ALA A 33 -0.20 17.85 11.38
N ASN A 34 -1.22 17.98 12.25
CA ASN A 34 -0.99 17.87 13.69
C ASN A 34 -1.93 17.00 14.53
N SER A 35 -2.76 16.14 13.95
CA SER A 35 -3.44 15.10 14.73
C SER A 35 -3.38 13.74 14.04
N ALA A 36 -3.28 12.66 14.82
CA ALA A 36 -3.19 11.28 14.34
C ALA A 36 -4.50 10.82 13.68
N GLN A 37 -4.83 11.39 12.53
CA GLN A 37 -6.03 11.08 11.76
C GLN A 37 -5.71 10.08 10.65
N ILE A 38 -6.69 9.29 10.24
CA ILE A 38 -6.74 8.54 8.98
C ILE A 38 -7.19 9.53 7.90
N ALA A 39 -6.44 9.61 6.81
CA ALA A 39 -6.78 10.37 5.62
C ALA A 39 -7.38 9.44 4.55
N PHE A 40 -8.33 9.96 3.77
CA PHE A 40 -8.95 9.25 2.64
C PHE A 40 -8.81 10.07 1.36
N GLU A 41 -8.23 9.45 0.35
CA GLU A 41 -8.01 10.04 -0.97
C GLU A 41 -8.97 9.42 -1.99
N ARG A 42 -10.00 10.19 -2.34
CA ARG A 42 -11.05 9.77 -3.26
C ARG A 42 -10.50 9.32 -4.61
N ASN A 43 -9.47 10.00 -5.12
CA ASN A 43 -8.89 9.73 -6.44
C ASN A 43 -8.08 8.43 -6.52
N ARG A 44 -7.88 7.71 -5.41
CA ARG A 44 -7.33 6.35 -5.38
C ARG A 44 -8.41 5.28 -5.16
N CYS A 45 -9.59 5.67 -4.70
CA CYS A 45 -10.65 4.73 -4.37
C CYS A 45 -11.32 4.19 -5.64
N VAL A 46 -11.31 2.87 -5.82
CA VAL A 46 -11.93 2.23 -7.01
C VAL A 46 -13.42 2.55 -7.13
N ARG A 47 -14.14 2.72 -6.01
CA ARG A 47 -15.55 3.15 -5.99
C ARG A 47 -15.75 4.58 -6.48
N THR A 48 -14.93 5.51 -5.99
CA THR A 48 -15.06 6.92 -6.43
C THR A 48 -14.74 7.04 -7.91
N LEU A 49 -13.71 6.34 -8.37
CA LEU A 49 -13.32 6.38 -9.77
C LEU A 49 -14.24 5.55 -10.68
N PHE A 50 -14.98 4.59 -10.13
CA PHE A 50 -15.97 3.77 -10.83
C PHE A 50 -17.14 3.44 -9.89
N PRO A 51 -18.20 4.27 -9.88
CA PRO A 51 -19.32 4.14 -8.95
C PRO A 51 -20.05 2.79 -8.97
N LYS A 52 -19.89 2.00 -10.04
CA LYS A 52 -20.43 0.63 -10.18
C LYS A 52 -19.52 -0.48 -9.63
N SER A 53 -18.39 -0.15 -9.00
CA SER A 53 -17.50 -1.14 -8.39
C SER A 53 -18.25 -2.04 -7.37
N SER A 54 -17.67 -3.11 -6.86
CA SER A 54 -18.24 -3.89 -5.74
C SER A 54 -17.42 -3.76 -4.45
N CYS A 55 -16.29 -3.03 -4.49
CA CYS A 55 -15.36 -2.97 -3.37
C CYS A 55 -15.96 -2.31 -2.10
N GLU A 56 -15.98 -3.06 -1.00
CA GLU A 56 -16.43 -2.62 0.33
C GLU A 56 -15.42 -2.93 1.45
N LYS A 57 -14.22 -3.42 1.13
CA LYS A 57 -13.20 -3.90 2.08
C LYS A 57 -12.97 -2.98 3.29
N CYS A 58 -12.88 -1.66 3.06
CA CYS A 58 -12.66 -0.70 4.15
C CYS A 58 -13.86 -0.55 5.11
N ILE A 59 -15.08 -0.73 4.60
CA ILE A 59 -16.33 -0.66 5.37
C ILE A 59 -16.49 -1.93 6.19
N GLU A 60 -16.23 -3.10 5.58
CA GLU A 60 -16.31 -4.41 6.24
C GLU A 60 -15.43 -4.49 7.49
N VAL A 61 -14.22 -3.90 7.44
CA VAL A 61 -13.29 -3.92 8.58
C VAL A 61 -13.48 -2.79 9.59
N CYS A 62 -14.35 -1.82 9.29
CA CYS A 62 -14.61 -0.66 10.14
C CYS A 62 -15.62 -1.00 11.25
N GLN A 63 -15.13 -1.62 12.33
CA GLN A 63 -15.95 -1.95 13.51
C GLN A 63 -16.74 -0.79 14.12
N PRO A 64 -16.21 0.45 14.27
CA PRO A 64 -17.02 1.56 14.77
C PRO A 64 -18.03 2.09 13.74
N LYS A 65 -18.08 1.51 12.53
CA LYS A 65 -19.01 1.86 11.44
C LYS A 65 -18.96 3.33 11.02
N VAL A 66 -17.78 3.94 11.16
CA VAL A 66 -17.46 5.31 10.72
C VAL A 66 -17.38 5.38 9.19
N LEU A 67 -17.12 4.26 8.51
CA LEU A 67 -17.08 4.20 7.05
C LEU A 67 -18.38 3.60 6.53
N SER A 68 -19.00 4.27 5.55
CA SER A 68 -20.25 3.83 4.92
C SER A 68 -20.25 4.15 3.42
N LEU A 69 -21.23 3.59 2.69
CA LEU A 69 -21.51 3.99 1.31
C LEU A 69 -22.60 5.06 1.30
N LYS A 70 -22.31 6.23 0.73
CA LYS A 70 -23.31 7.25 0.36
C LYS A 70 -23.05 7.70 -1.07
N ASN A 71 -24.12 7.77 -1.87
CA ASN A 71 -24.04 8.16 -3.28
C ASN A 71 -22.94 7.38 -4.06
N GLN A 72 -22.88 6.06 -3.83
CA GLN A 72 -21.92 5.14 -4.46
C GLN A 72 -20.43 5.40 -4.15
N SER A 73 -20.13 6.32 -3.23
CA SER A 73 -18.79 6.63 -2.76
C SER A 73 -18.64 6.35 -1.26
N VAL A 74 -17.41 6.04 -0.85
CA VAL A 74 -17.08 5.87 0.58
C VAL A 74 -17.18 7.23 1.26
N SER A 75 -17.94 7.25 2.36
CA SER A 75 -18.13 8.41 3.23
C SER A 75 -17.60 8.12 4.62
N ILE A 76 -17.03 9.15 5.26
CA ILE A 76 -16.56 9.10 6.65
C ILE A 76 -17.59 9.83 7.50
N GLU A 77 -18.35 9.08 8.29
CA GLU A 77 -19.39 9.58 9.20
C GLU A 77 -18.81 9.73 10.61
N GLU A 78 -19.13 10.83 11.28
CA GLU A 78 -18.75 11.04 12.69
C GLU A 78 -17.28 10.68 12.98
N SER A 79 -16.34 11.36 12.32
CA SER A 79 -14.89 11.09 12.46
C SER A 79 -14.39 11.09 13.92
N SER A 80 -15.13 11.69 14.86
CA SER A 80 -14.90 11.61 16.31
C SER A 80 -15.00 10.20 16.90
N SER A 81 -15.83 9.34 16.30
CA SER A 81 -16.04 7.94 16.69
C SER A 81 -14.99 7.00 16.07
N CYS A 82 -14.12 7.52 15.19
CA CYS A 82 -13.02 6.77 14.61
C CYS A 82 -11.99 6.41 15.68
N THR A 83 -11.65 5.13 15.75
CA THR A 83 -10.68 4.60 16.70
C THR A 83 -9.24 4.72 16.21
N TRP A 84 -9.04 5.19 14.97
CA TRP A 84 -7.73 5.33 14.32
C TRP A 84 -6.94 4.01 14.27
N CYS A 85 -7.66 2.88 14.19
CA CYS A 85 -7.07 1.53 14.18
C CYS A 85 -6.23 1.23 12.93
N GLY A 86 -6.49 1.94 11.83
CA GLY A 86 -5.79 1.79 10.56
C GLY A 86 -6.17 0.55 9.74
N LYS A 87 -7.18 -0.24 10.12
CA LYS A 87 -7.60 -1.41 9.33
C LYS A 87 -7.99 -1.06 7.90
N CYS A 88 -8.69 0.06 7.69
CA CYS A 88 -9.01 0.54 6.35
C CYS A 88 -7.77 0.89 5.51
N ILE A 89 -6.63 1.20 6.15
CA ILE A 89 -5.34 1.39 5.47
C ILE A 89 -4.81 0.03 5.02
N ARG A 90 -4.77 -0.96 5.92
CA ARG A 90 -4.24 -2.30 5.64
C ARG A 90 -5.02 -3.06 4.57
N GLU A 91 -6.33 -2.89 4.54
CA GLU A 91 -7.23 -3.68 3.68
C GLU A 91 -7.54 -2.98 2.34
N CYS A 92 -7.10 -1.73 2.14
CA CYS A 92 -7.38 -0.99 0.90
C CYS A 92 -6.35 -1.35 -0.19
N PRO A 93 -6.75 -2.04 -1.26
CA PRO A 93 -5.82 -2.53 -2.29
C PRO A 93 -5.19 -1.39 -3.11
N THR A 94 -5.80 -0.20 -3.13
CA THR A 94 -5.30 0.97 -3.86
C THR A 94 -4.72 2.05 -2.96
N GLU A 95 -4.56 1.75 -1.67
CA GLU A 95 -3.99 2.66 -0.67
C GLU A 95 -4.70 4.02 -0.61
N ALA A 96 -6.02 4.02 -0.84
CA ALA A 96 -6.83 5.23 -0.74
C ALA A 96 -6.85 5.78 0.70
N PHE A 97 -6.58 4.96 1.71
CA PHE A 97 -6.44 5.39 3.09
C PHE A 97 -4.96 5.48 3.50
N SER A 98 -4.60 6.45 4.34
CA SER A 98 -3.30 6.52 5.00
C SER A 98 -3.42 7.06 6.42
N PHE A 99 -2.38 6.89 7.23
CA PHE A 99 -2.22 7.67 8.45
C PHE A 99 -1.74 9.08 8.07
N GLY A 100 -2.32 10.12 8.66
CA GLY A 100 -2.00 11.52 8.39
C GLY A 100 -0.59 11.94 8.84
N ARG A 101 0.04 11.18 9.74
CA ARG A 101 1.45 11.37 10.15
C ARG A 101 2.42 10.40 9.48
N PHE A 102 1.95 9.56 8.57
CA PHE A 102 2.77 8.65 7.76
C PHE A 102 3.87 7.91 8.56
N PRO A 103 3.49 7.09 9.56
CA PRO A 103 4.44 6.42 10.44
C PRO A 103 5.42 5.50 9.68
N LEU A 104 5.04 5.01 8.49
CA LEU A 104 5.92 4.23 7.62
C LEU A 104 7.22 4.96 7.30
N TYR A 105 7.18 6.25 6.96
CA TYR A 105 8.39 7.02 6.69
C TYR A 105 9.29 7.10 7.93
N GLY A 106 8.69 7.34 9.10
CA GLY A 106 9.42 7.37 10.38
C GLY A 106 10.11 6.04 10.67
N VAL A 107 9.39 4.93 10.46
CA VAL A 107 9.93 3.57 10.60
C VAL A 107 11.10 3.34 9.63
N LEU A 108 10.91 3.58 8.33
CA LEU A 108 11.97 3.38 7.33
C LEU A 108 13.20 4.26 7.60
N SER A 109 12.99 5.50 8.06
CA SER A 109 14.07 6.42 8.41
C SER A 109 14.85 5.94 9.63
N ALA A 110 14.15 5.38 10.63
CA ALA A 110 14.78 4.77 11.79
C ALA A 110 15.54 3.50 11.41
N LEU A 111 14.99 2.64 10.53
CA LEU A 111 15.66 1.44 10.04
C LEU A 111 16.92 1.82 9.27
N LYS A 112 16.87 2.78 8.33
CA LYS A 112 18.07 3.28 7.64
C LYS A 112 19.12 3.79 8.62
N THR A 113 18.72 4.61 9.60
CA THR A 113 19.64 5.12 10.61
C THR A 113 20.30 3.98 11.40
N HIS A 114 19.51 2.97 11.79
CA HIS A 114 20.00 1.79 12.49
C HIS A 114 20.98 0.98 11.63
N PHE A 115 20.68 0.80 10.34
CA PHE A 115 21.52 0.12 9.36
C PHE A 115 22.90 0.79 9.20
N CYS A 116 22.94 2.11 8.98
CA CYS A 116 24.21 2.84 8.86
C CYS A 116 25.06 2.75 10.15
N ASN A 117 24.43 2.75 11.32
CA ASN A 117 25.12 2.61 12.59
C ASN A 117 25.75 1.22 12.78
N LEU A 118 25.07 0.15 12.35
CA LEU A 118 25.61 -1.21 12.40
C LEU A 118 26.80 -1.41 11.47
N CYS A 119 26.75 -0.86 10.24
CA CYS A 119 27.88 -0.88 9.32
C CYS A 119 29.15 -0.23 9.93
N SER A 120 28.99 0.63 10.93
CA SER A 120 30.06 1.37 11.58
C SER A 120 30.54 0.75 12.91
N LYS A 121 29.80 -0.21 13.50
CA LYS A 121 30.07 -0.75 14.85
C LYS A 121 29.66 -2.22 14.99
N SER A 122 30.59 -3.05 15.47
CA SER A 122 30.32 -4.42 15.97
C SER A 122 29.33 -4.34 17.14
N SER A 123 28.04 -4.57 16.86
CA SER A 123 26.96 -4.48 17.85
C SER A 123 26.25 -5.82 17.93
N LEU A 124 25.95 -6.30 19.15
CA LEU A 124 25.18 -7.53 19.38
C LEU A 124 23.83 -7.50 18.64
N SER A 125 23.48 -8.65 18.04
CA SER A 125 22.14 -8.95 17.53
C SER A 125 21.12 -8.86 18.67
N ARG A 126 20.41 -7.73 18.73
CA ARG A 126 19.28 -7.53 19.66
C ARG A 126 17.99 -7.54 18.85
N PRO A 127 16.88 -8.04 19.42
CA PRO A 127 15.58 -7.96 18.77
C PRO A 127 15.18 -6.50 18.49
N LEU A 128 14.54 -6.27 17.35
CA LEU A 128 13.92 -4.97 17.04
C LEU A 128 12.52 -4.93 17.62
N VAL A 129 12.24 -3.92 18.42
CA VAL A 129 10.96 -3.77 19.11
C VAL A 129 10.12 -2.73 18.38
N PHE A 130 9.04 -3.13 17.75
CA PHE A 130 8.03 -2.25 17.16
C PHE A 130 6.95 -2.01 18.21
N VAL A 131 6.61 -0.74 18.45
CA VAL A 131 5.73 -0.36 19.54
C VAL A 131 4.51 0.41 19.06
N CYS A 132 3.35 0.07 19.62
CA CYS A 132 2.11 0.77 19.30
C CYS A 132 2.05 2.14 20.01
N PRO A 133 1.24 3.10 19.52
CA PRO A 133 1.18 4.45 20.09
C PRO A 133 0.80 4.53 21.57
N LYS A 134 0.15 3.50 22.13
CA LYS A 134 -0.27 3.45 23.54
C LYS A 134 0.77 2.85 24.48
N ALA A 135 1.73 2.10 23.96
CA ALA A 135 2.76 1.42 24.73
C ALA A 135 4.14 2.05 24.60
N ALA A 136 4.31 3.00 23.68
CA ALA A 136 5.58 3.66 23.42
C ALA A 136 6.06 4.41 24.67
N GLN A 137 7.21 3.98 25.21
CA GLN A 137 7.79 4.57 26.42
C GLN A 137 9.31 4.81 26.29
N ASP A 138 10.03 4.05 25.44
CA ASP A 138 11.49 4.13 25.29
C ASP A 138 11.90 4.63 23.89
N SER A 139 12.97 5.41 23.83
CA SER A 139 13.68 5.87 22.62
C SER A 139 14.25 4.77 21.72
N ARG A 140 14.44 3.54 22.22
CA ARG A 140 15.00 2.40 21.47
C ARG A 140 13.97 1.57 20.72
N GLU A 141 12.69 1.89 20.87
CA GLU A 141 11.59 1.23 20.19
C GLU A 141 11.31 1.92 18.84
N PHE A 142 10.81 1.15 17.87
CA PHE A 142 10.34 1.66 16.57
C PHE A 142 8.86 2.02 16.69
N PRO A 143 8.50 3.30 16.84
CA PRO A 143 7.10 3.69 16.97
C PRO A 143 6.36 3.48 15.65
N THR A 144 5.19 2.85 15.70
CA THR A 144 4.33 2.63 14.54
C THR A 144 2.97 3.27 14.71
N GLY A 145 2.12 3.18 13.68
CA GLY A 145 0.67 3.31 13.86
C GLY A 145 0.11 2.16 14.72
N CYS A 146 -1.21 2.16 14.95
CA CYS A 146 -1.86 0.98 15.52
C CYS A 146 -1.53 -0.25 14.66
N PHE A 147 -1.22 -1.39 15.29
CA PHE A 147 -0.92 -2.65 14.58
C PHE A 147 -2.05 -3.13 13.66
N GLY A 148 -3.29 -2.63 13.85
CA GLY A 148 -4.38 -2.88 12.92
C GLY A 148 -4.18 -2.30 11.51
N GLY A 149 -3.31 -1.28 11.37
CA GLY A 149 -2.95 -0.66 10.10
C GLY A 149 -1.49 -0.81 9.71
N VAL A 150 -0.70 -1.58 10.46
CA VAL A 150 0.71 -1.84 10.12
C VAL A 150 0.76 -2.95 9.08
N SER A 151 1.58 -2.73 8.05
CA SER A 151 1.90 -3.72 7.04
C SER A 151 2.71 -4.88 7.65
N PRO A 152 2.41 -6.15 7.36
CA PRO A 152 3.30 -7.26 7.73
C PRO A 152 4.64 -7.20 6.99
N VAL A 153 4.67 -6.57 5.81
CA VAL A 153 5.86 -6.51 4.95
C VAL A 153 6.93 -5.59 5.53
N VAL A 154 6.57 -4.46 6.16
CA VAL A 154 7.59 -3.60 6.81
C VAL A 154 8.30 -4.31 7.97
N LEU A 155 7.62 -5.22 8.66
CA LEU A 155 8.22 -6.03 9.71
C LEU A 155 9.13 -7.11 9.13
N LEU A 156 8.71 -7.76 8.04
CA LEU A 156 9.55 -8.70 7.29
C LEU A 156 10.81 -8.00 6.77
N LEU A 157 10.68 -6.81 6.19
CA LEU A 157 11.83 -6.02 5.73
C LEU A 157 12.83 -5.78 6.85
N ALA A 158 12.36 -5.35 8.04
CA ALA A 158 13.24 -5.18 9.19
C ALA A 158 13.92 -6.50 9.60
N HIS A 159 13.17 -7.61 9.63
CA HIS A 159 13.75 -8.92 9.93
C HIS A 159 14.85 -9.29 8.93
N LEU A 160 14.59 -9.15 7.63
CA LEU A 160 15.53 -9.52 6.57
C LEU A 160 16.78 -8.62 6.57
N ILE A 161 16.63 -7.31 6.73
CA ILE A 161 17.76 -6.36 6.72
C ILE A 161 18.74 -6.68 7.85
N PHE A 162 18.23 -6.97 9.04
CA PHE A 162 19.04 -7.08 10.26
C PHE A 162 19.32 -8.52 10.68
N ASN A 163 18.60 -9.50 10.13
CA ASN A 163 18.63 -10.90 10.55
C ASN A 163 18.44 -11.05 12.08
N VAL A 164 17.41 -10.41 12.61
CA VAL A 164 17.09 -10.37 14.04
C VAL A 164 15.63 -10.67 14.31
N GLU A 165 15.32 -11.11 15.54
CA GLU A 165 13.95 -11.29 15.99
C GLU A 165 13.18 -9.96 15.99
N ILE A 166 11.92 -10.00 15.55
CA ILE A 166 11.00 -8.86 15.63
C ILE A 166 10.06 -9.04 16.82
N LYS A 167 9.99 -8.04 17.69
CA LYS A 167 9.08 -8.01 18.84
C LYS A 167 8.03 -6.94 18.65
N LEU A 168 6.79 -7.27 18.93
CA LEU A 168 5.67 -6.34 18.98
C LEU A 168 5.38 -6.00 20.44
N HIS A 169 5.54 -4.73 20.80
CA HIS A 169 5.16 -4.22 22.12
C HIS A 169 3.84 -3.46 22.03
N CYS A 170 2.82 -3.93 22.73
CA CYS A 170 1.56 -3.21 22.88
C CYS A 170 1.00 -3.27 24.30
N SER A 171 0.13 -2.31 24.60
CA SER A 171 -0.81 -2.39 25.72
C SER A 171 -1.87 -3.47 25.45
N ASP A 172 -2.66 -3.83 26.45
CA ASP A 172 -3.79 -4.76 26.31
C ASP A 172 -4.72 -4.35 25.13
N CYS A 173 -4.59 -5.03 23.99
CA CYS A 173 -5.35 -4.74 22.78
C CYS A 173 -6.84 -5.03 22.98
N LYS A 174 -7.20 -5.98 23.83
CA LYS A 174 -8.61 -6.33 24.11
C LYS A 174 -9.32 -5.19 24.83
N LYS A 175 -8.62 -4.48 25.70
CA LYS A 175 -9.14 -3.30 26.42
C LYS A 175 -8.88 -1.98 25.69
N CYS A 176 -8.22 -2.01 24.53
CA CYS A 176 -7.83 -0.81 23.82
C CYS A 176 -9.00 -0.23 23.01
N CYS A 177 -9.39 1.02 23.30
CA CYS A 177 -10.39 1.75 22.52
C CYS A 177 -10.04 1.86 21.01
N ALA A 178 -8.74 1.88 20.67
CA ALA A 178 -8.29 1.90 19.28
C ALA A 178 -8.62 0.58 18.54
N ALA A 179 -8.72 -0.54 19.26
CA ALA A 179 -8.90 -1.86 18.66
C ALA A 179 -10.36 -2.36 18.70
N SER A 180 -11.28 -1.64 19.36
CA SER A 180 -12.70 -2.03 19.50
C SER A 180 -12.90 -3.49 19.95
N GLY A 181 -12.08 -3.96 20.91
CA GLY A 181 -12.11 -5.34 21.40
C GLY A 181 -11.39 -6.38 20.52
N ASN A 182 -10.66 -5.94 19.48
CA ASN A 182 -9.99 -6.81 18.53
C ASN A 182 -8.52 -7.07 18.89
N LYS A 183 -7.99 -8.23 18.51
CA LYS A 183 -6.61 -8.66 18.79
C LYS A 183 -5.65 -8.14 17.71
N ALA A 184 -5.54 -6.81 17.56
CA ALA A 184 -4.79 -6.16 16.48
C ALA A 184 -3.33 -6.69 16.34
N ALA A 185 -2.62 -6.87 17.46
CA ALA A 185 -1.28 -7.44 17.46
C ALA A 185 -1.26 -8.90 16.96
N GLN A 186 -2.17 -9.75 17.44
CA GLN A 186 -2.28 -11.14 16.96
C GLN A 186 -2.63 -11.21 15.47
N ASN A 187 -3.56 -10.38 14.99
CA ASN A 187 -3.93 -10.38 13.58
C ASN A 187 -2.76 -9.91 12.69
N LEU A 188 -1.87 -9.07 13.21
CA LEU A 188 -0.63 -8.71 12.53
C LEU A 188 0.34 -9.90 12.50
N ILE A 189 0.52 -10.60 13.64
CA ILE A 189 1.34 -11.83 13.70
C ILE A 189 0.83 -12.88 12.71
N SER A 190 -0.47 -13.17 12.68
CA SER A 190 -1.05 -14.13 11.72
C SER A 190 -0.88 -13.70 10.26
N ALA A 191 -0.92 -12.39 9.98
CA ALA A 191 -0.61 -11.89 8.64
C ALA A 191 0.87 -12.04 8.29
N CYS A 192 1.79 -11.86 9.25
CA CYS A 192 3.21 -12.15 9.09
C CYS A 192 3.48 -13.64 8.87
N GLU A 193 2.82 -14.54 9.62
CA GLU A 193 2.93 -16.00 9.45
C GLU A 193 2.46 -16.43 8.06
N LYS A 194 1.33 -15.88 7.58
CA LYS A 194 0.87 -16.14 6.22
C LYS A 194 1.90 -15.66 5.18
N LEU A 195 2.38 -14.42 5.31
CA LEU A 195 3.40 -13.87 4.40
C LEU A 195 4.70 -14.68 4.42
N SER A 196 5.12 -15.12 5.59
CA SER A 196 6.27 -16.01 5.82
C SER A 196 6.09 -17.34 5.08
N SER A 197 4.91 -17.96 5.20
CA SER A 197 4.57 -19.18 4.46
C SER A 197 4.55 -18.96 2.94
N ASP A 198 3.88 -17.90 2.47
CA ASP A 198 3.74 -17.59 1.05
C ASP A 198 5.09 -17.32 0.38
N LEU A 199 6.06 -16.76 1.12
CA LEU A 199 7.43 -16.49 0.64
C LEU A 199 8.44 -17.60 0.95
N GLY A 200 8.08 -18.61 1.76
CA GLY A 200 9.00 -19.66 2.19
C GLY A 200 10.15 -19.16 3.08
N VAL A 201 9.90 -18.17 3.93
CA VAL A 201 10.90 -17.54 4.82
C VAL A 201 10.55 -17.81 6.27
N ASP A 202 11.52 -18.10 7.14
CA ASP A 202 11.27 -18.20 8.59
C ASP A 202 11.16 -16.81 9.23
N PHE A 203 9.93 -16.31 9.37
CA PHE A 203 9.68 -14.99 9.93
C PHE A 203 8.40 -15.00 10.78
N ARG A 204 8.57 -14.83 12.10
CA ARG A 204 7.46 -14.75 13.04
C ARG A 204 7.73 -13.73 14.14
N PRO A 205 7.01 -12.59 14.16
CA PRO A 205 7.11 -11.66 15.27
C PRO A 205 6.56 -12.25 16.57
N THR A 206 7.19 -11.92 17.70
CA THR A 206 6.72 -12.31 19.03
C THR A 206 6.00 -11.15 19.72
N LEU A 207 5.01 -11.45 20.56
CA LEU A 207 4.25 -10.45 21.29
C LEU A 207 4.80 -10.25 22.70
N PHE A 208 5.02 -9.00 23.08
CA PHE A 208 5.32 -8.58 24.45
C PHE A 208 4.22 -7.62 24.93
N GLU A 209 3.38 -8.08 25.87
CA GLU A 209 2.37 -7.24 26.52
C GLU A 209 2.92 -6.75 27.88
N ALA A 210 3.01 -5.44 28.07
CA ALA A 210 3.33 -4.87 29.37
C ALA A 210 2.19 -5.17 30.37
N LYS A 211 2.52 -5.60 31.59
CA LYS A 211 1.55 -5.70 32.69
C LYS A 211 1.05 -4.29 33.00
N ALA A 212 -0.28 -4.13 33.08
CA ALA A 212 -0.91 -2.85 33.36
C ALA A 212 -0.53 -2.36 34.76
N GLU A 213 0.36 -1.36 34.86
CA GLU A 213 0.51 -0.55 36.06
C GLU A 213 -0.08 0.85 35.83
N SER A 214 -0.99 1.21 36.75
CA SER A 214 -1.66 2.48 37.04
C SER A 214 -1.70 3.60 36.00
N ASN A 215 -2.93 4.08 35.75
CA ASN A 215 -3.32 5.34 35.08
C ASN A 215 -2.22 6.41 35.09
N VAL A 216 -1.54 6.55 33.95
CA VAL A 216 -0.90 7.82 33.59
C VAL A 216 -1.80 8.46 32.54
N ASP A 217 -2.45 9.54 32.94
CA ASP A 217 -3.15 10.44 32.04
C ASP A 217 -2.12 11.13 31.12
N LEU A 218 -1.73 10.45 30.05
CA LEU A 218 -0.81 10.97 29.06
C LEU A 218 -1.57 11.85 28.08
N GLY A 219 -1.80 13.09 28.51
CA GLY A 219 -2.26 14.18 27.66
C GLY A 219 -1.47 14.24 26.35
N ARG A 220 -2.18 13.96 25.25
CA ARG A 220 -2.10 14.41 23.84
C ARG A 220 -0.85 15.11 23.23
N ARG A 221 0.31 15.33 23.88
CA ARG A 221 1.26 16.38 23.45
C ARG A 221 2.78 16.19 23.60
N ARG A 222 3.35 14.99 23.81
CA ARG A 222 4.83 14.93 24.03
C ARG A 222 5.70 14.04 23.13
N PHE A 223 5.18 13.45 22.05
CA PHE A 223 5.94 12.37 21.38
C PHE A 223 6.51 12.61 19.97
N PHE A 224 6.28 13.75 19.30
CA PHE A 224 6.72 13.90 17.89
C PHE A 224 7.38 15.23 17.49
N SER A 225 7.91 16.01 18.44
CA SER A 225 8.64 17.25 18.10
C SER A 225 9.82 17.01 17.15
N ARG A 226 10.52 15.87 17.24
CA ARG A 226 11.72 15.59 16.44
C ARG A 226 11.48 15.15 14.98
N VAL A 227 10.30 14.61 14.66
CA VAL A 227 9.94 14.32 13.24
C VAL A 227 9.38 15.57 12.58
N SER A 228 8.62 16.38 13.34
CA SER A 228 8.07 17.65 12.87
C SER A 228 9.14 18.65 12.43
N GLU A 229 10.30 18.69 13.09
CA GLU A 229 11.40 19.62 12.76
C GLU A 229 11.99 19.37 11.36
N ARG A 230 12.00 18.13 10.86
CA ARG A 230 12.49 17.80 9.50
C ARG A 230 11.51 18.20 8.38
N PHE A 231 10.24 18.44 8.70
CA PHE A 231 9.20 18.82 7.74
C PHE A 231 8.87 20.33 7.77
N GLN A 232 9.55 21.14 8.59
CA GLN A 232 9.33 22.58 8.70
C GLN A 232 9.67 23.37 7.42
N GLY A 233 10.34 22.77 6.43
CA GLY A 233 10.78 23.44 5.19
C GLY A 233 9.84 23.34 3.98
N ILE A 234 8.63 22.78 4.09
CA ILE A 234 7.72 22.55 2.93
C ILE A 234 6.40 23.34 3.05
N CYS A 235 6.26 24.22 4.04
CA CYS A 235 5.04 25.00 4.23
C CYS A 235 5.18 26.43 3.73
N ASP A 236 5.06 26.64 2.42
CA ASP A 236 4.65 27.92 1.86
C ASP A 236 3.42 27.76 0.95
N VAL A 237 2.32 28.35 1.43
CA VAL A 237 1.21 29.00 0.70
C VAL A 237 0.40 28.20 -0.34
N ALA A 238 -0.91 28.07 -0.08
CA ALA A 238 -2.01 28.71 -0.86
C ALA A 238 -3.33 27.92 -0.74
N SER A 239 -4.40 28.61 -0.36
CA SER A 239 -5.78 28.21 -0.68
C SER A 239 -5.99 28.21 -2.20
N PHE A 240 -6.73 27.22 -2.73
CA PHE A 240 -7.94 27.37 -3.57
C PHE A 240 -8.28 26.02 -4.24
N SER A 241 -9.58 25.86 -4.51
CA SER A 241 -10.26 24.88 -5.37
C SER A 241 -9.38 23.93 -6.20
N GLY A 242 -9.61 22.63 -5.99
CA GLY A 242 -8.92 21.54 -6.67
C GLY A 242 -8.94 21.63 -8.19
N GLY A 243 -7.75 21.45 -8.77
CA GLY A 243 -7.49 21.26 -10.19
C GLY A 243 -6.25 20.38 -10.33
N ALA A 244 -6.39 19.07 -10.10
CA ALA A 244 -5.29 18.14 -10.31
C ALA A 244 -5.09 17.90 -11.83
N PRO A 245 -3.85 17.91 -12.36
CA PRO A 245 -3.58 17.68 -13.77
C PRO A 245 -4.04 16.30 -14.26
N LYS A 246 -4.53 16.24 -15.51
CA LYS A 246 -5.18 15.07 -16.15
C LYS A 246 -4.27 13.87 -16.45
N THR A 247 -3.01 13.86 -16.01
CA THR A 247 -2.00 12.82 -16.31
C THR A 247 -1.52 12.01 -15.10
N ASP A 248 -1.81 12.44 -13.87
CA ASP A 248 -1.31 11.79 -12.64
C ASP A 248 -2.23 10.66 -12.13
N LYS A 249 -2.69 9.76 -13.01
CA LYS A 249 -3.64 8.69 -12.64
C LYS A 249 -3.00 7.42 -12.13
N VAL A 250 -1.67 7.31 -12.26
CA VAL A 250 -0.94 6.13 -11.88
C VAL A 250 -0.17 6.39 -10.61
N PHE A 251 -0.52 5.63 -9.58
CA PHE A 251 0.01 5.82 -8.25
C PHE A 251 0.96 4.69 -7.86
N PRO A 252 2.08 4.99 -7.16
CA PRO A 252 2.81 3.95 -6.47
C PRO A 252 1.92 3.35 -5.38
N MET A 253 2.04 2.03 -5.24
CA MET A 253 1.44 1.26 -4.14
C MET A 253 2.59 0.93 -3.19
N LEU A 254 2.76 1.70 -2.13
CA LEU A 254 3.87 1.55 -1.20
C LEU A 254 3.95 0.14 -0.61
N GLU A 255 2.82 -0.52 -0.35
CA GLU A 255 2.78 -1.91 0.11
C GLU A 255 3.44 -2.85 -0.91
N ARG A 256 3.16 -2.64 -2.20
CA ARG A 256 3.75 -3.39 -3.29
C ARG A 256 5.26 -3.14 -3.37
N GLU A 257 5.68 -1.89 -3.24
CA GLU A 257 7.08 -1.48 -3.25
C GLU A 257 7.87 -2.10 -2.07
N LEU A 258 7.28 -2.12 -0.87
CA LEU A 258 7.86 -2.80 0.29
C LEU A 258 8.03 -4.30 0.03
N LEU A 259 7.04 -4.93 -0.61
CA LEU A 259 7.08 -6.36 -0.89
C LEU A 259 8.15 -6.71 -1.91
N LEU A 260 8.28 -5.91 -2.96
CA LEU A 260 9.34 -6.07 -3.96
C LEU A 260 10.73 -5.91 -3.33
N ALA A 261 10.92 -4.89 -2.49
CA ALA A 261 12.17 -4.71 -1.75
C ALA A 261 12.49 -5.90 -0.83
N ALA A 262 11.48 -6.54 -0.23
CA ALA A 262 11.69 -7.73 0.60
C ALA A 262 12.17 -8.92 -0.24
N VAL A 263 11.58 -9.12 -1.42
CA VAL A 263 12.00 -10.18 -2.37
C VAL A 263 13.41 -9.89 -2.91
N GLU A 264 13.73 -8.63 -3.21
CA GLU A 264 15.08 -8.25 -3.62
C GLU A 264 16.12 -8.54 -2.53
N ILE A 265 15.82 -8.24 -1.26
CA ILE A 265 16.73 -8.58 -0.14
C ILE A 265 16.91 -10.09 -0.01
N LEU A 266 15.84 -10.88 -0.18
CA LEU A 266 15.94 -12.34 -0.20
C LEU A 266 16.88 -12.82 -1.31
N ARG A 267 16.77 -12.26 -2.52
CA ARG A 267 17.68 -12.58 -3.64
C ARG A 267 19.11 -12.08 -3.44
N ILE A 268 19.30 -10.96 -2.76
CA ILE A 268 20.64 -10.46 -2.42
C ILE A 268 21.35 -11.45 -1.49
N LYS A 269 20.61 -12.02 -0.52
CA LYS A 269 21.14 -12.97 0.47
C LYS A 269 21.28 -14.39 -0.09
N ASP A 270 20.32 -14.81 -0.91
CA ASP A 270 20.34 -16.08 -1.63
C ASP A 270 19.96 -15.83 -3.10
N PRO A 271 20.95 -15.74 -4.01
CA PRO A 271 20.69 -15.53 -5.43
C PRO A 271 19.83 -16.60 -6.10
N LYS A 272 19.66 -17.79 -5.49
CA LYS A 272 18.82 -18.88 -5.97
C LYS A 272 17.42 -18.88 -5.34
N PHE A 273 17.12 -17.92 -4.48
CA PHE A 273 15.82 -17.80 -3.86
C PHE A 273 14.73 -17.69 -4.92
N GLU A 274 13.74 -18.58 -4.85
CA GLU A 274 12.60 -18.60 -5.75
C GLU A 274 11.31 -18.82 -4.97
N ILE A 275 10.26 -18.11 -5.36
CA ILE A 275 8.94 -18.21 -4.73
C ILE A 275 8.16 -19.30 -5.47
N GLN A 276 7.96 -20.44 -4.80
CA GLN A 276 7.28 -21.60 -5.40
C GLN A 276 5.76 -21.42 -5.43
N GLU A 277 5.20 -20.75 -4.43
CA GLU A 277 3.77 -20.50 -4.33
C GLU A 277 3.29 -19.47 -5.36
N LYS A 278 2.05 -19.64 -5.83
CA LYS A 278 1.41 -18.66 -6.72
C LYS A 278 0.98 -17.45 -5.90
N PHE A 279 1.94 -16.58 -5.63
CA PHE A 279 1.79 -15.48 -4.68
C PHE A 279 1.39 -14.16 -5.34
N PHE A 280 1.83 -13.88 -6.57
CA PHE A 280 1.69 -12.54 -7.14
C PHE A 280 0.50 -12.41 -8.09
N PRO A 281 -0.37 -11.39 -7.90
CA PRO A 281 -1.52 -11.15 -8.75
C PRO A 281 -1.08 -10.58 -10.11
N LEU A 282 -1.69 -11.08 -11.19
CA LEU A 282 -1.51 -10.55 -12.54
C LEU A 282 -2.84 -10.63 -13.31
N PRO A 283 -3.24 -9.58 -14.05
CA PRO A 283 -4.38 -9.67 -14.95
C PRO A 283 -4.21 -10.77 -16.00
N ALA A 284 -5.31 -11.49 -16.26
CA ALA A 284 -5.47 -12.46 -17.33
C ALA A 284 -6.59 -12.00 -18.27
N VAL A 285 -6.54 -12.47 -19.52
CA VAL A 285 -7.51 -12.09 -20.56
C VAL A 285 -7.98 -13.32 -21.32
N PHE A 286 -9.30 -13.49 -21.42
CA PHE A 286 -9.94 -14.45 -22.31
C PHE A 286 -9.98 -13.87 -23.73
N LYS A 287 -9.08 -14.36 -24.58
CA LYS A 287 -8.85 -13.83 -25.93
C LYS A 287 -10.13 -13.77 -26.78
N GLU A 288 -10.99 -14.77 -26.65
CA GLU A 288 -12.21 -14.95 -27.43
C GLU A 288 -13.28 -13.91 -27.10
N LYS A 289 -13.22 -13.31 -25.89
CA LYS A 289 -14.18 -12.31 -25.42
C LYS A 289 -13.66 -10.89 -25.55
N CYS A 290 -12.35 -10.69 -25.63
CA CYS A 290 -11.77 -9.35 -25.63
C CYS A 290 -11.98 -8.64 -26.98
N ASN A 291 -12.56 -7.44 -26.94
CA ASN A 291 -12.74 -6.58 -28.10
C ASN A 291 -11.65 -5.49 -28.23
N GLY A 292 -10.71 -5.38 -27.28
CA GLY A 292 -9.64 -4.36 -27.35
C GLY A 292 -10.08 -2.94 -27.02
N CYS A 293 -11.20 -2.75 -26.31
CA CYS A 293 -11.74 -1.41 -25.99
C CYS A 293 -10.85 -0.53 -25.08
N ASN A 294 -9.83 -1.08 -24.43
CA ASN A 294 -8.88 -0.41 -23.52
C ASN A 294 -9.44 0.19 -22.22
N LEU A 295 -10.67 -0.16 -21.82
CA LEU A 295 -11.24 0.28 -20.54
C LEU A 295 -10.42 -0.16 -19.33
N CYS A 296 -9.88 -1.38 -19.35
CA CYS A 296 -9.04 -1.90 -18.28
C CYS A 296 -7.70 -1.14 -18.13
N VAL A 297 -7.13 -0.65 -19.24
CA VAL A 297 -5.94 0.22 -19.26
C VAL A 297 -6.28 1.57 -18.66
N LEU A 298 -7.35 2.21 -19.16
CA LEU A 298 -7.76 3.55 -18.73
C LEU A 298 -8.01 3.65 -17.22
N LEU A 299 -8.55 2.58 -16.63
CA LEU A 299 -9.01 2.57 -15.25
C LEU A 299 -8.08 1.83 -14.28
N CYS A 300 -6.91 1.36 -14.72
CA CYS A 300 -5.95 0.73 -13.83
C CYS A 300 -5.29 1.79 -12.91
N PRO A 301 -5.55 1.80 -11.59
CA PRO A 301 -5.05 2.85 -10.69
C PRO A 301 -3.54 2.78 -10.46
N SER A 302 -2.95 1.61 -10.65
CA SER A 302 -1.51 1.39 -10.52
C SER A 302 -0.78 1.39 -11.86
N GLY A 303 -1.49 1.56 -12.99
CA GLY A 303 -0.90 1.49 -14.33
C GLY A 303 -0.24 0.14 -14.65
N CYS A 304 -0.69 -0.93 -14.01
CA CYS A 304 -0.28 -2.30 -14.34
C CYS A 304 -0.61 -2.66 -15.79
N LEU A 305 -1.75 -2.21 -16.32
CA LEU A 305 -2.18 -2.51 -17.69
C LEU A 305 -1.82 -1.37 -18.66
N THR A 306 -1.23 -1.73 -19.79
CA THR A 306 -0.98 -0.83 -20.92
C THR A 306 -1.32 -1.52 -22.24
N SER A 307 -1.46 -0.77 -23.33
CA SER A 307 -1.69 -1.33 -24.66
C SER A 307 -0.69 -0.76 -25.65
N LYS A 308 -0.24 -1.57 -26.61
CA LYS A 308 0.55 -1.12 -27.76
C LYS A 308 0.03 -1.76 -29.04
N THR A 309 0.21 -1.06 -30.16
CA THR A 309 -0.01 -1.61 -31.49
C THR A 309 1.33 -1.80 -32.16
N GLU A 310 1.65 -3.02 -32.57
CA GLU A 310 2.93 -3.39 -33.18
C GLU A 310 2.65 -4.43 -34.27
N ASP A 311 3.21 -4.28 -35.47
CA ASP A 311 2.95 -5.14 -36.63
C ASP A 311 1.47 -5.31 -36.98
N GLN A 312 0.69 -4.21 -36.93
CA GLN A 312 -0.77 -4.22 -37.11
C GLN A 312 -1.54 -5.13 -36.12
N ARG A 313 -0.90 -5.52 -35.02
CA ARG A 313 -1.50 -6.31 -33.96
C ARG A 313 -1.65 -5.48 -32.70
N PHE A 314 -2.86 -5.50 -32.16
CA PHE A 314 -3.15 -5.00 -30.83
C PHE A 314 -2.55 -5.94 -29.78
N LYS A 315 -1.77 -5.38 -28.86
CA LYS A 315 -1.19 -6.10 -27.72
C LYS A 315 -1.62 -5.44 -26.42
N LEU A 316 -2.20 -6.22 -25.52
CA LEU A 316 -2.41 -5.82 -24.13
C LEU A 316 -1.26 -6.33 -23.28
N LEU A 317 -0.72 -5.44 -22.46
CA LEU A 317 0.47 -5.63 -21.65
C LEU A 317 0.12 -5.51 -20.16
N ALA A 318 0.78 -6.29 -19.32
CA ALA A 318 0.65 -6.24 -17.88
C ALA A 318 2.03 -6.21 -17.21
N ASP A 319 2.25 -5.21 -16.37
CA ASP A 319 3.42 -5.10 -15.50
C ASP A 319 3.15 -5.81 -14.15
N PRO A 320 3.80 -6.95 -13.88
CA PRO A 320 3.60 -7.70 -12.64
C PRO A 320 4.02 -6.92 -11.40
N LEU A 321 4.97 -5.98 -11.50
CA LEU A 321 5.44 -5.18 -10.37
C LEU A 321 4.37 -4.23 -9.84
N ARG A 322 3.36 -3.91 -10.67
CA ARG A 322 2.40 -2.83 -10.38
C ARG A 322 1.01 -3.33 -10.03
N CYS A 323 0.68 -4.61 -10.22
CA CYS A 323 -0.67 -5.08 -9.92
C CYS A 323 -0.96 -4.96 -8.41
N ALA A 324 -2.04 -4.25 -8.09
CA ALA A 324 -2.48 -4.01 -6.71
C ALA A 324 -3.63 -4.93 -6.28
N ASP A 325 -4.01 -5.90 -7.14
CA ASP A 325 -5.14 -6.81 -6.94
C ASP A 325 -6.46 -6.11 -6.53
N CYS A 326 -6.74 -4.99 -7.20
CA CYS A 326 -7.92 -4.18 -6.89
C CYS A 326 -9.19 -4.66 -7.60
N GLY A 327 -9.11 -5.65 -8.51
CA GLY A 327 -10.24 -6.21 -9.26
C GLY A 327 -10.89 -5.28 -10.30
N ARG A 328 -10.50 -4.01 -10.38
CA ARG A 328 -11.18 -3.00 -11.21
C ARG A 328 -11.20 -3.33 -12.70
N CYS A 329 -10.16 -3.99 -13.21
CA CYS A 329 -10.11 -4.43 -14.61
C CYS A 329 -11.16 -5.49 -14.94
N ILE A 330 -11.54 -6.34 -13.98
CA ILE A 330 -12.62 -7.33 -14.10
C ILE A 330 -13.97 -6.60 -14.15
N GLU A 331 -14.22 -5.75 -13.15
CA GLU A 331 -15.51 -5.07 -12.99
C GLU A 331 -15.86 -4.15 -14.16
N VAL A 332 -14.87 -3.49 -14.76
CA VAL A 332 -15.09 -2.57 -15.88
C VAL A 332 -15.10 -3.25 -17.25
N CYS A 333 -14.88 -4.57 -17.34
CA CYS A 333 -14.83 -5.23 -18.64
C CYS A 333 -16.25 -5.53 -19.16
N PRO A 334 -16.75 -4.83 -20.20
CA PRO A 334 -18.12 -5.01 -20.66
C PRO A 334 -18.36 -6.41 -21.24
N THR A 335 -17.33 -7.00 -21.85
CA THR A 335 -17.39 -8.34 -22.44
C THR A 335 -17.00 -9.45 -21.47
N LYS A 336 -16.70 -9.13 -20.20
CA LYS A 336 -16.28 -10.08 -19.16
C LYS A 336 -15.08 -10.95 -19.61
N ALA A 337 -14.12 -10.30 -20.26
CA ALA A 337 -12.90 -10.91 -20.78
C ALA A 337 -11.73 -10.88 -19.79
N MET A 338 -11.81 -10.10 -18.72
CA MET A 338 -10.72 -9.94 -17.75
C MET A 338 -10.88 -10.88 -16.55
N ASP A 339 -9.76 -11.37 -16.03
CA ASP A 339 -9.66 -12.14 -14.79
C ASP A 339 -8.36 -11.78 -14.05
N ILE A 340 -8.15 -12.31 -12.84
CA ILE A 340 -6.88 -12.27 -12.12
C ILE A 340 -6.35 -13.70 -11.99
N ARG A 341 -5.07 -13.89 -12.33
CA ARG A 341 -4.33 -15.11 -12.04
C ARG A 341 -3.19 -14.81 -11.09
N SER A 342 -2.76 -15.82 -10.36
CA SER A 342 -1.55 -15.73 -9.55
C SER A 342 -0.37 -16.38 -10.27
N ILE A 343 0.78 -15.71 -10.25
CA ILE A 343 2.05 -16.20 -10.82
C ILE A 343 3.08 -16.43 -9.70
N PRO A 344 3.90 -17.50 -9.80
CA PRO A 344 5.03 -17.73 -8.90
C PRO A 344 6.31 -17.03 -9.42
N GLY A 345 7.41 -17.23 -8.71
CA GLY A 345 8.77 -16.91 -9.17
C GLY A 345 9.24 -15.49 -8.83
N SER A 346 10.47 -15.39 -8.33
CA SER A 346 11.10 -14.11 -8.01
C SER A 346 11.63 -13.42 -9.26
N GLU A 347 12.27 -14.17 -10.18
CA GLU A 347 12.76 -13.66 -11.46
C GLU A 347 11.61 -13.22 -12.38
N GLU A 348 10.52 -14.00 -12.37
CA GLU A 348 9.29 -13.71 -13.11
C GLU A 348 8.69 -12.33 -12.80
N ILE A 349 8.96 -11.82 -11.60
CA ILE A 349 8.44 -10.56 -11.09
C ILE A 349 9.49 -9.46 -11.22
N LEU A 350 10.74 -9.72 -10.82
CA LEU A 350 11.81 -8.72 -10.74
C LEU A 350 12.58 -8.49 -12.06
N SER A 351 12.20 -9.14 -13.16
CA SER A 351 12.88 -8.98 -14.45
C SER A 351 12.58 -7.67 -15.18
N ASP A 352 11.86 -6.72 -14.55
CA ASP A 352 11.27 -5.51 -15.15
C ASP A 352 10.51 -5.80 -16.47
N SER A 353 10.15 -7.07 -16.69
CA SER A 353 9.63 -7.53 -17.97
C SER A 353 8.12 -7.42 -17.97
N VAL A 354 7.63 -6.47 -18.76
CA VAL A 354 6.21 -6.34 -19.05
C VAL A 354 5.73 -7.58 -19.83
N ARG A 355 4.64 -8.20 -19.36
CA ARG A 355 4.11 -9.42 -19.94
C ARG A 355 3.01 -9.12 -20.95
N ILE A 356 3.08 -9.75 -22.11
CA ILE A 356 1.97 -9.73 -23.07
C ILE A 356 0.88 -10.67 -22.56
N VAL A 357 -0.31 -10.13 -22.30
CA VAL A 357 -1.48 -10.90 -21.81
C VAL A 357 -2.53 -11.12 -22.89
N LEU A 358 -2.45 -10.39 -24.00
CA LEU A 358 -3.29 -10.59 -25.18
C LEU A 358 -2.56 -10.10 -26.44
N THR A 359 -2.68 -10.86 -27.53
CA THR A 359 -2.36 -10.42 -28.89
C THR A 359 -3.56 -10.69 -29.79
N LYS A 360 -4.01 -9.68 -30.53
CA LYS A 360 -5.12 -9.76 -31.49
C LYS A 360 -4.74 -9.03 -32.77
N ASP A 361 -5.03 -9.61 -33.93
CA ASP A 361 -4.94 -8.88 -35.21
C ASP A 361 -5.93 -7.71 -35.16
N ASN A 362 -5.55 -6.53 -35.68
CA ASN A 362 -6.41 -5.35 -35.64
C ASN A 362 -7.79 -5.69 -36.23
N ALA A 363 -8.81 -5.74 -35.38
CA ALA A 363 -10.20 -5.97 -35.78
C ALA A 363 -10.98 -4.65 -35.97
N HIS A 364 -10.27 -3.53 -36.09
CA HIS A 364 -10.88 -2.21 -36.29
C HIS A 364 -10.18 -1.53 -37.46
N GLU A 365 -10.58 -1.90 -38.69
CA GLU A 365 -10.32 -1.05 -39.86
C GLU A 365 -11.37 0.08 -39.97
N ASP A 366 -12.51 0.04 -39.25
CA ASP A 366 -13.65 0.91 -39.58
C ASP A 366 -14.36 1.66 -38.42
N GLU A 367 -13.90 1.59 -37.16
CA GLU A 367 -14.50 2.43 -36.10
C GLU A 367 -13.67 3.70 -35.88
N PRO A 368 -14.29 4.90 -35.97
CA PRO A 368 -13.58 6.15 -35.69
C PRO A 368 -12.95 6.08 -34.30
N ASP A 369 -11.77 6.69 -34.15
CA ASP A 369 -10.99 6.76 -32.91
C ASP A 369 -11.78 7.51 -31.82
N GLN A 370 -12.77 6.82 -31.26
CA GLN A 370 -13.58 7.30 -30.17
C GLN A 370 -12.70 7.28 -28.93
N SER A 371 -12.63 8.41 -28.25
CA SER A 371 -11.91 8.53 -27.00
C SER A 371 -12.37 7.45 -26.01
N ALA A 372 -11.47 7.00 -25.14
CA ALA A 372 -11.82 5.98 -24.15
C ALA A 372 -12.98 6.45 -23.23
N GLU A 373 -13.19 7.77 -23.13
CA GLU A 373 -14.34 8.41 -22.50
C GLU A 373 -15.66 8.19 -23.25
N ALA A 374 -15.67 8.28 -24.58
CA ALA A 374 -16.85 7.97 -25.39
C ALA A 374 -17.24 6.49 -25.22
N ARG A 375 -16.25 5.59 -25.29
CA ARG A 375 -16.47 4.16 -25.02
C ARG A 375 -17.01 3.90 -23.61
N MET A 376 -16.50 4.60 -22.59
CA MET A 376 -17.02 4.48 -21.23
C MET A 376 -18.48 4.93 -21.10
N HIS A 377 -18.83 6.05 -21.73
CA HIS A 377 -20.20 6.54 -21.77
C HIS A 377 -21.12 5.50 -22.43
N ASP A 378 -20.71 4.97 -23.58
CA ASP A 378 -21.50 4.00 -24.34
C ASP A 378 -21.72 2.69 -23.57
N PHE A 379 -20.71 2.20 -22.86
CA PHE A 379 -20.83 0.94 -22.12
C PHE A 379 -21.56 1.07 -20.78
N PHE A 380 -21.47 2.21 -20.11
CA PHE A 380 -21.88 2.30 -18.71
C PHE A 380 -22.85 3.43 -18.38
N ASP A 381 -23.17 4.34 -19.30
CA ASP A 381 -24.01 5.51 -19.04
C ASP A 381 -23.58 6.23 -17.74
N THR A 382 -22.26 6.37 -17.55
CA THR A 382 -21.67 6.84 -16.30
C THR A 382 -20.74 8.03 -16.57
N PRO A 383 -20.96 9.19 -15.94
CA PRO A 383 -20.02 10.30 -16.04
C PRO A 383 -18.71 9.91 -15.36
N ILE A 384 -17.59 10.14 -16.04
CA ILE A 384 -16.29 10.06 -15.38
C ILE A 384 -16.17 11.30 -14.50
N TYR A 385 -16.17 11.13 -13.18
CA TYR A 385 -15.78 12.19 -12.25
C TYR A 385 -14.28 12.49 -12.46
N ARG A 386 -13.99 13.38 -13.42
CA ARG A 386 -12.73 14.13 -13.50
C ARG A 386 -13.01 15.49 -12.91
N SER A 387 -12.93 15.59 -11.58
CA SER A 387 -12.81 16.88 -10.90
C SER A 387 -11.35 17.25 -10.79
#